data_AF-A0A7X0Y7G4-F1
#
_entry.id   AF-A0A7X0Y7G4-F1
#
_cell.length_a   1.000
_cell.length_b   1.000
_cell.length_c   1.000
_cell.angle_alpha   90.00
_cell.angle_beta   90.00
_cell.angle_gamma   90.00
#
_symmetry.space_group_name_H-M   'P 1'
#
loop_
_entity.id
_entity.type
_entity.pdbx_description
1 polymer ?
#
loop_
_entity_poly.entity_id
_entity_poly.type
_entity_poly.pdbx_seq_one_letter_code
_entity_poly.pdbx_strand_id
1 'polypeptide(L)'
;MKKQDLLKKGTSIALVATIIGSQLLATVPYNVFAAESRVGTQALPTNSANVSTWPELQAALTSVAVTDIYLNADITIGASVSLATSTTKHIHGNGYILNADSKELRLTKAGTSAVMEDVRITNTTAYGLIWGTVADLEVTYKDVDHSGIQMIYLPSGNLIIDGTVTSNTTTQEVFQGKNLTIKDNATAYFNAIAGMTIDFTGALNVGTNATLTTRSKGPVSINGAASTKIVNLGNMDVKSEGQRAILLNTSNGSIYAQKGSSLKAVSASATEEAILAVDGNIYVESGATLEAESNGTKGTINAGGTIKLAQGSNFSLTNFNSAGAALASYPTPVDVILQSSQGISTWNRGTVMNPKPTATYPGMFDAQFTISGYLNSVTQKDLASNNMQFVNSYKTAATGKIVGGSFASDEQDVAKSAVDALFTDSTKTGIKTITDQAAIDAAKDLVNKVSDPTVKADLQKDIDKAQSLLDAKKAATAAEKAKQDAALKAVNELFNSNTPLTDAIKPTTDQAAIDAAKALVNAVTDPTVKAALQKDLNRAQELLDAKNAAAAAAEKAKQDAARKAADELFNNNTP
;
A
#
# COMPACT_ATOMS: atom_id res chain seq x y z
N MET A 1 43.34 45.66 4.94
CA MET A 1 44.16 44.71 4.16
C MET A 1 43.92 43.29 4.68
N LYS A 2 43.65 42.37 3.73
CA LYS A 2 43.76 40.90 3.75
C LYS A 2 42.45 40.11 3.68
N LYS A 3 42.34 39.43 2.51
CA LYS A 3 41.45 38.33 2.10
C LYS A 3 41.93 36.99 2.68
N GLN A 4 41.05 35.99 2.53
CA GLN A 4 41.20 34.52 2.60
C GLN A 4 40.86 33.89 3.96
N ASP A 5 40.06 32.81 4.09
CA ASP A 5 39.11 32.09 3.22
C ASP A 5 38.36 31.05 4.10
N LEU A 6 37.34 30.37 3.54
CA LEU A 6 36.71 29.09 3.97
C LEU A 6 35.40 29.08 4.82
N LEU A 7 34.30 28.87 4.09
CA LEU A 7 33.26 27.82 4.28
C LEU A 7 32.60 27.59 5.67
N LYS A 8 31.29 27.88 5.77
CA LYS A 8 30.21 26.86 5.93
C LYS A 8 28.81 27.48 6.14
N LYS A 9 27.89 27.05 5.25
CA LYS A 9 26.46 26.74 5.42
C LYS A 9 25.60 27.64 6.33
N GLY A 10 24.72 28.41 5.67
CA GLY A 10 23.54 29.00 6.28
C GLY A 10 22.38 27.99 6.41
N THR A 11 21.57 28.18 7.44
CA THR A 11 20.22 27.62 7.56
C THR A 11 19.25 28.79 7.70
N SER A 12 18.55 29.09 6.61
CA SER A 12 17.46 30.05 6.57
C SER A 12 16.18 29.33 6.97
N ILE A 13 15.45 29.96 7.88
CA ILE A 13 14.12 29.59 8.37
C ILE A 13 13.16 29.53 7.18
N ALA A 14 12.50 28.39 6.97
CA ALA A 14 11.42 28.24 5.99
C ALA A 14 10.10 27.89 6.69
N LEU A 15 9.18 28.84 6.57
CA LEU A 15 7.76 28.77 6.88
C LEU A 15 7.11 27.64 6.07
N VAL A 16 6.57 26.61 6.73
CA VAL A 16 5.80 25.55 6.05
C VAL A 16 4.37 26.04 5.85
N ALA A 17 4.12 26.59 4.66
CA ALA A 17 2.77 26.76 4.13
C ALA A 17 2.35 25.46 3.45
N THR A 18 1.33 24.80 3.99
CA THR A 18 0.70 23.62 3.40
C THR A 18 -0.08 24.03 2.16
N ILE A 19 0.58 23.99 1.00
CA ILE A 19 -0.07 24.10 -0.31
C ILE A 19 -0.55 22.70 -0.70
N ILE A 20 -1.87 22.53 -0.70
CA ILE A 20 -2.55 21.41 -1.34
C ILE A 20 -2.28 21.52 -2.84
N GLY A 21 -1.40 20.64 -3.33
CA GLY A 21 -1.01 20.58 -4.74
C GLY A 21 -2.19 20.20 -5.63
N SER A 22 -2.92 21.20 -6.10
CA SER A 22 -3.63 21.16 -7.38
C SER A 22 -2.59 21.45 -8.46
N GLN A 23 -2.08 20.41 -9.11
CA GLN A 23 -1.26 20.62 -10.30
C GLN A 23 -2.16 20.76 -11.52
N LEU A 24 -2.18 21.99 -12.03
CA LEU A 24 -2.48 22.30 -13.42
C LEU A 24 -1.72 21.35 -14.35
N LEU A 25 -2.43 20.85 -15.35
CA LEU A 25 -1.91 20.27 -16.58
C LEU A 25 -0.85 21.21 -17.19
N ALA A 26 0.43 20.94 -16.91
CA ALA A 26 1.52 21.41 -17.72
C ALA A 26 1.95 20.24 -18.60
N THR A 27 1.77 20.42 -19.90
CA THR A 27 2.22 19.53 -20.98
C THR A 27 3.68 19.17 -20.78
N VAL A 28 3.96 17.96 -20.30
CA VAL A 28 5.29 17.37 -20.35
C VAL A 28 5.50 16.91 -21.79
N PRO A 29 6.58 17.31 -22.49
CA PRO A 29 6.86 16.80 -23.82
C PRO A 29 7.15 15.28 -23.70
N TYR A 30 6.19 14.48 -24.16
CA TYR A 30 6.44 13.09 -24.56
C TYR A 30 7.51 13.13 -25.65
N ASN A 31 8.76 12.76 -25.33
CA ASN A 31 9.79 12.26 -26.25
C ASN A 31 11.13 12.06 -25.52
N VAL A 32 11.26 11.03 -24.67
CA VAL A 32 12.59 10.51 -24.27
C VAL A 32 12.58 8.98 -24.09
N PHE A 33 11.89 8.24 -24.96
CA PHE A 33 12.11 6.79 -25.15
C PHE A 33 11.95 6.36 -26.62
N ALA A 34 12.33 7.24 -27.56
CA ALA A 34 12.45 6.87 -28.98
C ALA A 34 13.92 6.88 -29.38
N ALA A 35 14.66 5.84 -28.99
CA ALA A 35 15.83 5.30 -29.70
C ALA A 35 16.60 4.33 -28.80
N GLU A 36 16.11 3.11 -28.63
CA GLU A 36 16.99 1.99 -28.28
C GLU A 36 16.90 0.94 -29.40
N SER A 37 18.04 0.75 -30.07
CA SER A 37 18.44 -0.31 -31.00
C SER A 37 17.36 -1.07 -31.76
N ARG A 38 17.28 -0.79 -33.08
CA ARG A 38 16.77 -1.74 -34.08
C ARG A 38 17.65 -3.00 -34.08
N VAL A 39 17.25 -4.01 -33.31
CA VAL A 39 17.78 -5.37 -33.45
C VAL A 39 17.11 -6.02 -34.66
N GLY A 40 17.92 -6.75 -35.44
CA GLY A 40 17.59 -7.27 -36.76
C GLY A 40 16.31 -8.10 -36.83
N THR A 41 15.81 -8.23 -38.06
CA THR A 41 14.64 -9.02 -38.48
C THR A 41 14.57 -10.38 -37.79
N GLN A 42 13.93 -10.42 -36.63
CA GLN A 42 13.53 -11.65 -35.97
C GLN A 42 12.38 -12.23 -36.80
N ALA A 43 12.48 -13.52 -37.13
CA ALA A 43 11.37 -14.20 -37.78
C ALA A 43 10.14 -14.08 -36.89
N LEU A 44 9.07 -13.55 -37.48
CA LEU A 44 7.78 -13.41 -36.83
C LEU A 44 7.31 -14.78 -36.29
N PRO A 45 6.66 -14.83 -35.11
CA PRO A 45 6.05 -16.05 -34.61
C PRO A 45 5.12 -16.69 -35.66
N THR A 46 4.95 -18.01 -35.61
CA THR A 46 3.94 -18.69 -36.42
C THR A 46 2.56 -18.07 -36.21
N ASN A 47 1.76 -17.93 -37.26
CA ASN A 47 0.42 -17.32 -37.23
C ASN A 47 0.40 -15.82 -36.92
N SER A 48 1.47 -15.08 -37.24
CA SER A 48 1.52 -13.63 -37.03
C SER A 48 1.67 -12.82 -38.32
N ALA A 49 1.31 -11.53 -38.25
CA ALA A 49 1.45 -10.57 -39.34
C ALA A 49 1.97 -9.22 -38.83
N ASN A 50 2.92 -8.62 -39.54
CA ASN A 50 3.29 -7.21 -39.40
C ASN A 50 2.41 -6.37 -40.32
N VAL A 51 1.85 -5.28 -39.81
CA VAL A 51 0.96 -4.40 -40.57
C VAL A 51 1.35 -2.94 -40.38
N SER A 52 1.40 -2.19 -41.48
CA SER A 52 1.73 -0.75 -41.49
C SER A 52 0.62 0.08 -42.16
N THR A 53 -0.38 -0.57 -42.75
CA THR A 53 -1.46 0.07 -43.47
C THR A 53 -2.81 -0.60 -43.17
N TRP A 54 -3.90 0.12 -43.42
CA TRP A 54 -5.25 -0.43 -43.24
C TRP A 54 -5.50 -1.71 -44.06
N PRO A 55 -5.17 -1.80 -45.37
CA PRO A 55 -5.39 -3.05 -46.13
C PRO A 55 -4.67 -4.27 -45.53
N GLU A 56 -3.45 -4.09 -45.01
CA GLU A 56 -2.69 -5.15 -44.35
C GLU A 56 -3.36 -5.57 -43.03
N LEU A 57 -3.77 -4.59 -42.21
CA LEU A 57 -4.50 -4.85 -40.97
C LEU A 57 -5.83 -5.57 -41.26
N GLN A 58 -6.59 -5.13 -42.25
CA GLN A 58 -7.84 -5.76 -42.65
C GLN A 58 -7.64 -7.22 -43.11
N ALA A 59 -6.59 -7.50 -43.89
CA ALA A 59 -6.26 -8.85 -44.31
C ALA A 59 -5.89 -9.75 -43.11
N ALA A 60 -5.09 -9.23 -42.16
CA ALA A 60 -4.71 -9.96 -40.95
C ALA A 60 -5.90 -10.23 -40.02
N LEU A 61 -6.77 -9.25 -39.83
CA LEU A 61 -7.99 -9.36 -39.02
C LEU A 61 -8.97 -10.41 -39.59
N THR A 62 -9.09 -10.51 -40.90
CA THR A 62 -10.04 -11.43 -41.57
C THR A 62 -9.46 -12.82 -41.84
N SER A 63 -8.13 -12.98 -41.75
CA SER A 63 -7.47 -14.29 -41.88
C SER A 63 -7.85 -15.23 -40.74
N VAL A 64 -8.21 -16.47 -41.06
CA VAL A 64 -8.43 -17.52 -40.05
C VAL A 64 -7.13 -18.08 -39.48
N ALA A 65 -6.00 -17.85 -40.15
CA ALA A 65 -4.69 -18.38 -39.75
C ALA A 65 -3.92 -17.43 -38.83
N VAL A 66 -4.15 -16.11 -38.94
CA VAL A 66 -3.41 -15.11 -38.15
C VAL A 66 -4.06 -14.95 -36.77
N THR A 67 -3.28 -15.09 -35.70
CA THR A 67 -3.68 -14.82 -34.31
C THR A 67 -3.06 -13.52 -33.79
N ASP A 68 -1.81 -13.25 -34.16
CA ASP A 68 -1.02 -12.12 -33.65
C ASP A 68 -0.77 -11.09 -34.74
N ILE A 69 -1.05 -9.82 -34.43
CA ILE A 69 -0.97 -8.71 -35.37
C ILE A 69 -0.09 -7.63 -34.73
N TYR A 70 1.06 -7.36 -35.34
CA TYR A 70 2.01 -6.36 -34.85
C TYR A 70 1.91 -5.10 -35.69
N LEU A 71 1.60 -3.97 -35.04
CA LEU A 71 1.61 -2.68 -35.71
C LEU A 71 3.05 -2.19 -35.89
N ASN A 72 3.36 -1.69 -37.08
CA ASN A 72 4.64 -1.09 -37.45
C ASN A 72 4.54 0.38 -37.89
N ALA A 73 3.35 0.94 -37.82
CA ALA A 73 3.05 2.34 -38.08
C ALA A 73 1.71 2.70 -37.43
N ASP A 74 1.44 3.99 -37.30
CA ASP A 74 0.09 4.48 -37.03
C ASP A 74 -0.84 4.11 -38.19
N ILE A 75 -2.04 3.63 -37.88
CA ILE A 75 -3.03 3.19 -38.88
C ILE A 75 -4.36 3.89 -38.66
N THR A 76 -4.90 4.48 -39.72
CA THR A 76 -6.30 4.95 -39.78
C THR A 76 -7.18 3.85 -40.38
N ILE A 77 -8.25 3.46 -39.69
CA ILE A 77 -9.18 2.41 -40.14
C ILE A 77 -10.00 2.92 -41.32
N GLY A 78 -9.90 2.26 -42.48
CA GLY A 78 -10.56 2.71 -43.71
C GLY A 78 -12.02 2.27 -43.86
N ALA A 79 -12.44 1.19 -43.20
CA ALA A 79 -13.81 0.68 -43.28
C ALA A 79 -14.16 -0.16 -42.04
N SER A 80 -15.45 -0.20 -41.69
CA SER A 80 -15.92 -1.12 -40.64
C SER A 80 -15.86 -2.57 -41.12
N VAL A 81 -15.47 -3.49 -40.24
CA VAL A 81 -15.27 -4.92 -40.53
C VAL A 81 -16.04 -5.76 -39.53
N SER A 82 -16.73 -6.80 -40.01
CA SER A 82 -17.29 -7.84 -39.16
C SER A 82 -16.33 -9.02 -39.06
N LEU A 83 -15.87 -9.30 -37.85
CA LEU A 83 -14.96 -10.40 -37.51
C LEU A 83 -15.78 -11.65 -37.18
N ALA A 84 -16.07 -12.45 -38.22
CA ALA A 84 -16.84 -13.69 -38.12
C ALA A 84 -16.00 -14.92 -37.74
N THR A 85 -14.88 -14.71 -37.05
CA THR A 85 -13.96 -15.77 -36.63
C THR A 85 -14.05 -15.98 -35.12
N SER A 86 -13.83 -17.23 -34.67
CA SER A 86 -13.62 -17.56 -33.24
C SER A 86 -12.13 -17.56 -32.88
N THR A 87 -11.26 -17.26 -33.84
CA THR A 87 -9.82 -17.20 -33.62
C THR A 87 -9.53 -15.94 -32.83
N THR A 88 -8.87 -16.08 -31.68
CA THR A 88 -8.43 -14.95 -30.88
C THR A 88 -7.54 -14.03 -31.72
N LYS A 89 -7.84 -12.74 -31.71
CA LYS A 89 -7.00 -11.71 -32.33
C LYS A 89 -6.27 -10.94 -31.25
N HIS A 90 -4.95 -11.04 -31.26
CA HIS A 90 -4.07 -10.27 -30.40
C HIS A 90 -3.41 -9.19 -31.25
N ILE A 91 -3.77 -7.94 -31.00
CA ILE A 91 -3.19 -6.76 -31.65
C ILE A 91 -2.14 -6.19 -30.69
N HIS A 92 -0.88 -6.33 -31.09
CA HIS A 92 0.30 -5.75 -30.47
C HIS A 92 0.52 -4.38 -31.06
N GLY A 93 0.18 -3.34 -30.31
CA GLY A 93 0.22 -1.96 -30.76
C GLY A 93 1.62 -1.38 -30.89
N ASN A 94 2.60 -1.90 -30.13
CA ASN A 94 3.99 -1.43 -30.12
C ASN A 94 4.11 0.11 -29.94
N GLY A 95 3.19 0.72 -29.18
CA GLY A 95 3.11 2.15 -28.94
C GLY A 95 2.49 2.99 -30.06
N TYR A 96 2.06 2.37 -31.18
CA TYR A 96 1.44 3.06 -32.30
C TYR A 96 -0.04 3.42 -32.05
N ILE A 97 -0.57 4.26 -32.94
CA ILE A 97 -1.96 4.74 -32.92
C ILE A 97 -2.83 3.93 -33.87
N LEU A 98 -3.99 3.49 -33.38
CA LEU A 98 -5.14 3.07 -34.18
C LEU A 98 -6.20 4.18 -34.17
N ASN A 99 -6.25 4.97 -35.25
CA ASN A 99 -7.31 5.93 -35.46
C ASN A 99 -8.53 5.23 -36.05
N ALA A 100 -9.58 5.08 -35.25
CA ALA A 100 -10.81 4.39 -35.66
C ALA A 100 -11.56 5.12 -36.79
N ASP A 101 -11.38 6.43 -36.99
CA ASP A 101 -12.07 7.22 -38.02
C ASP A 101 -13.60 6.98 -38.07
N SER A 102 -14.22 6.85 -36.89
CA SER A 102 -15.63 6.47 -36.76
C SER A 102 -16.00 5.16 -37.50
N LYS A 103 -15.06 4.21 -37.57
CA LYS A 103 -15.24 2.85 -38.06
C LYS A 103 -15.10 1.84 -36.93
N GLU A 104 -15.55 0.62 -37.21
CA GLU A 104 -15.78 -0.40 -36.19
C GLU A 104 -15.28 -1.78 -36.61
N LEU A 105 -14.78 -2.54 -35.64
CA LEU A 105 -14.37 -3.93 -35.76
C LEU A 105 -15.32 -4.78 -34.91
N ARG A 106 -16.39 -5.27 -35.52
CA ARG A 106 -17.48 -5.96 -34.82
C ARG A 106 -17.19 -7.46 -34.68
N LEU A 107 -17.12 -7.96 -33.46
CA LEU A 107 -17.08 -9.39 -33.12
C LEU A 107 -18.48 -10.00 -33.29
N THR A 108 -18.62 -10.99 -34.16
CA THR A 108 -19.95 -11.58 -34.49
C THR A 108 -20.12 -13.04 -34.08
N LYS A 109 -19.08 -13.69 -33.53
CA LYS A 109 -19.15 -15.08 -33.08
C LYS A 109 -19.04 -15.18 -31.56
N ALA A 110 -19.97 -15.92 -30.94
CA ALA A 110 -19.97 -16.13 -29.48
C ALA A 110 -18.68 -16.81 -29.01
N GLY A 111 -18.24 -16.49 -27.79
CA GLY A 111 -17.00 -17.06 -27.23
C GLY A 111 -15.71 -16.54 -27.86
N THR A 112 -15.76 -15.48 -28.67
CA THR A 112 -14.56 -14.90 -29.30
C THR A 112 -13.80 -14.05 -28.30
N SER A 113 -12.48 -14.24 -28.24
CA SER A 113 -11.58 -13.38 -27.48
C SER A 113 -10.84 -12.38 -28.38
N ALA A 114 -10.60 -11.17 -27.88
CA ALA A 114 -9.74 -10.20 -28.54
C ALA A 114 -8.82 -9.54 -27.51
N VAL A 115 -7.57 -9.27 -27.89
CA VAL A 115 -6.58 -8.60 -27.05
C VAL A 115 -6.04 -7.41 -27.81
N MET A 116 -6.00 -6.25 -27.17
CA MET A 116 -5.29 -5.07 -27.63
C MET A 116 -4.29 -4.70 -26.56
N GLU A 117 -3.01 -4.66 -26.92
CA GLU A 117 -1.97 -4.23 -25.98
C GLU A 117 -1.06 -3.14 -26.54
N ASP A 118 -0.58 -2.27 -25.65
CA ASP A 118 0.40 -1.21 -25.95
C ASP A 118 -0.01 -0.36 -27.17
N VAL A 119 -1.25 0.15 -27.17
CA VAL A 119 -1.84 0.87 -28.30
C VAL A 119 -2.61 2.10 -27.84
N ARG A 120 -2.53 3.17 -28.64
CA ARG A 120 -3.42 4.33 -28.51
C ARG A 120 -4.58 4.23 -29.50
N ILE A 121 -5.82 4.26 -29.01
CA ILE A 121 -7.04 4.16 -29.83
C ILE A 121 -7.76 5.51 -29.82
N THR A 122 -8.05 6.07 -31.01
CA THR A 122 -8.68 7.39 -31.12
C THR A 122 -9.91 7.39 -32.02
N ASN A 123 -10.81 8.38 -31.85
CA ASN A 123 -11.94 8.68 -32.75
C ASN A 123 -12.95 7.52 -32.94
N THR A 124 -13.25 6.80 -31.85
CA THR A 124 -14.22 5.69 -31.84
C THR A 124 -15.67 6.17 -31.97
N THR A 125 -16.54 5.26 -32.41
CA THR A 125 -18.00 5.47 -32.47
C THR A 125 -18.66 5.23 -31.11
N ALA A 126 -19.99 5.28 -31.06
CA ALA A 126 -20.82 4.89 -29.92
C ALA A 126 -20.81 3.38 -29.60
N TYR A 127 -19.88 2.60 -30.17
CA TYR A 127 -19.65 1.22 -29.79
C TYR A 127 -18.19 0.94 -29.38
N GLY A 128 -17.28 1.89 -29.59
CA GLY A 128 -15.83 1.65 -29.50
C GLY A 128 -15.23 1.19 -30.84
N LEU A 129 -13.94 0.85 -30.82
CA LEU A 129 -13.27 0.27 -32.00
C LEU A 129 -13.59 -1.22 -32.13
N ILE A 130 -13.31 -2.03 -31.11
CA ILE A 130 -13.71 -3.45 -31.04
C ILE A 130 -14.96 -3.57 -30.16
N TRP A 131 -16.00 -4.23 -30.66
CA TRP A 131 -17.26 -4.38 -29.94
C TRP A 131 -18.05 -5.61 -30.38
N GLY A 132 -19.10 -5.99 -29.63
CA GLY A 132 -20.02 -7.02 -30.09
C GLY A 132 -21.14 -7.34 -29.09
N THR A 133 -22.22 -7.94 -29.57
CA THR A 133 -23.44 -8.22 -28.77
C THR A 133 -23.68 -9.70 -28.53
N VAL A 134 -22.88 -10.57 -29.14
CA VAL A 134 -23.01 -12.02 -28.98
C VAL A 134 -22.52 -12.45 -27.60
N ALA A 135 -22.99 -13.61 -27.14
CA ALA A 135 -22.67 -14.11 -25.81
C ALA A 135 -21.18 -14.42 -25.66
N ASP A 136 -20.69 -14.30 -24.42
CA ASP A 136 -19.39 -14.79 -23.98
C ASP A 136 -18.20 -14.20 -24.75
N LEU A 137 -18.33 -12.99 -25.28
CA LEU A 137 -17.18 -12.24 -25.78
C LEU A 137 -16.24 -11.89 -24.63
N GLU A 138 -14.94 -11.96 -24.87
CA GLU A 138 -13.92 -11.58 -23.90
C GLU A 138 -12.89 -10.65 -24.57
N VAL A 139 -12.87 -9.39 -24.16
CA VAL A 139 -11.91 -8.41 -24.68
C VAL A 139 -10.94 -8.04 -23.57
N THR A 140 -9.64 -8.10 -23.83
CA THR A 140 -8.60 -7.63 -22.92
C THR A 140 -7.95 -6.39 -23.50
N TYR A 141 -7.96 -5.30 -22.73
CA TYR A 141 -7.14 -4.12 -22.99
C TYR A 141 -5.98 -4.12 -21.99
N LYS A 142 -4.75 -4.07 -22.52
CA LYS A 142 -3.52 -4.03 -21.74
C LYS A 142 -2.67 -2.83 -22.14
N ASP A 143 -2.39 -1.91 -21.22
CA ASP A 143 -1.56 -0.74 -21.56
C ASP A 143 -2.14 0.07 -22.74
N VAL A 144 -3.45 0.37 -22.66
CA VAL A 144 -4.23 1.04 -23.73
C VAL A 144 -4.59 2.46 -23.34
N ASP A 145 -4.36 3.41 -24.24
CA ASP A 145 -4.81 4.80 -24.11
C ASP A 145 -5.93 5.09 -25.11
N HIS A 146 -7.14 5.37 -24.62
CA HIS A 146 -8.32 5.55 -25.44
C HIS A 146 -8.88 6.98 -25.40
N SER A 147 -9.30 7.48 -26.56
CA SER A 147 -10.14 8.69 -26.69
C SER A 147 -11.18 8.54 -27.80
N GLY A 148 -12.42 9.00 -27.56
CA GLY A 148 -13.48 8.92 -28.56
C GLY A 148 -14.88 9.00 -27.96
N ILE A 149 -15.89 8.47 -28.65
CA ILE A 149 -17.27 8.55 -28.19
C ILE A 149 -17.54 7.55 -27.05
N GLN A 150 -17.09 6.30 -27.21
CA GLN A 150 -17.20 5.18 -26.26
C GLN A 150 -15.93 4.33 -26.34
N MET A 151 -15.44 3.78 -25.24
CA MET A 151 -14.28 2.87 -25.31
C MET A 151 -14.69 1.51 -25.83
N ILE A 152 -15.77 0.95 -25.29
CA ILE A 152 -16.22 -0.38 -25.66
C ILE A 152 -17.68 -0.68 -25.29
N TYR A 153 -18.34 -1.45 -26.16
CA TYR A 153 -19.71 -1.94 -26.00
C TYR A 153 -19.77 -3.48 -26.11
N LEU A 154 -20.04 -4.16 -24.98
CA LEU A 154 -20.08 -5.61 -24.80
C LEU A 154 -21.27 -6.05 -23.92
N PRO A 155 -22.53 -5.79 -24.29
CA PRO A 155 -23.71 -5.99 -23.44
C PRO A 155 -23.87 -7.42 -22.90
N SER A 156 -23.30 -8.43 -23.58
CA SER A 156 -23.30 -9.84 -23.16
C SER A 156 -21.89 -10.41 -22.92
N GLY A 157 -20.86 -9.56 -22.92
CA GLY A 157 -19.45 -9.94 -22.86
C GLY A 157 -18.69 -9.29 -21.71
N ASN A 158 -17.39 -9.58 -21.68
CA ASN A 158 -16.48 -9.24 -20.59
C ASN A 158 -15.38 -8.32 -21.11
N LEU A 159 -15.12 -7.23 -20.40
CA LEU A 159 -13.86 -6.47 -20.54
C LEU A 159 -12.91 -6.84 -19.40
N ILE A 160 -11.67 -7.09 -19.75
CA ILE A 160 -10.55 -7.30 -18.83
C ILE A 160 -9.57 -6.14 -19.02
N ILE A 161 -9.23 -5.48 -17.93
CA ILE A 161 -8.15 -4.49 -17.87
C ILE A 161 -6.93 -5.16 -17.26
N ASP A 162 -5.84 -5.14 -18.01
CA ASP A 162 -4.50 -5.57 -17.61
C ASP A 162 -3.53 -4.38 -17.76
N GLY A 163 -2.47 -4.29 -16.96
CA GLY A 163 -1.58 -3.11 -16.99
C GLY A 163 -2.31 -1.78 -16.73
N THR A 164 -2.00 -0.74 -17.51
CA THR A 164 -2.61 0.60 -17.36
C THR A 164 -3.54 0.96 -18.51
N VAL A 165 -4.83 1.17 -18.24
CA VAL A 165 -5.80 1.60 -19.27
C VAL A 165 -6.40 2.95 -18.92
N THR A 166 -6.25 3.91 -19.83
CA THR A 166 -6.85 5.25 -19.74
C THR A 166 -7.93 5.41 -20.79
N SER A 167 -9.04 6.07 -20.45
CA SER A 167 -10.09 6.41 -21.41
C SER A 167 -10.69 7.77 -21.13
N ASN A 168 -10.81 8.57 -22.19
CA ASN A 168 -11.53 9.84 -22.20
C ASN A 168 -12.67 9.79 -23.23
N THR A 169 -13.91 9.67 -22.76
CA THR A 169 -15.09 9.67 -23.62
C THR A 169 -15.77 11.02 -23.71
N THR A 170 -16.28 11.36 -24.90
CA THR A 170 -16.94 12.63 -25.16
C THR A 170 -18.44 12.61 -24.89
N THR A 171 -19.12 11.50 -25.20
CA THR A 171 -20.59 11.48 -25.27
C THR A 171 -21.20 10.28 -24.55
N GLN A 172 -20.71 9.07 -24.81
CA GLN A 172 -21.22 7.84 -24.19
C GLN A 172 -20.37 7.43 -22.99
N GLU A 173 -20.76 6.32 -22.37
CA GLU A 173 -19.94 5.69 -21.35
C GLU A 173 -18.59 5.18 -21.82
N VAL A 174 -17.66 5.02 -20.87
CA VAL A 174 -16.38 4.36 -21.16
C VAL A 174 -16.64 2.89 -21.44
N PHE A 175 -17.25 2.19 -20.49
CA PHE A 175 -17.59 0.78 -20.62
C PHE A 175 -19.10 0.57 -20.51
N GLN A 176 -19.68 -0.11 -21.49
CA GLN A 176 -21.00 -0.73 -21.36
C GLN A 176 -20.89 -2.23 -21.61
N GLY A 177 -21.22 -3.07 -20.63
CA GLY A 177 -21.14 -4.51 -20.85
C GLY A 177 -21.67 -5.41 -19.73
N LYS A 178 -21.40 -6.70 -19.81
CA LYS A 178 -21.82 -7.65 -18.76
C LYS A 178 -20.87 -7.59 -17.58
N ASN A 179 -19.60 -7.93 -17.80
CA ASN A 179 -18.61 -7.96 -16.73
C ASN A 179 -17.42 -7.05 -17.04
N LEU A 180 -16.93 -6.35 -16.02
CA LEU A 180 -15.68 -5.61 -16.05
C LEU A 180 -14.76 -6.16 -14.96
N THR A 181 -13.56 -6.57 -15.35
CA THR A 181 -12.53 -7.04 -14.42
C THR A 181 -11.29 -6.17 -14.55
N ILE A 182 -10.90 -5.52 -13.46
CA ILE A 182 -9.60 -4.87 -13.32
C ILE A 182 -8.69 -5.86 -12.61
N LYS A 183 -7.67 -6.39 -13.29
CA LYS A 183 -6.77 -7.40 -12.73
C LYS A 183 -5.95 -6.87 -11.56
N ASP A 184 -5.37 -7.77 -10.79
CA ASP A 184 -4.45 -7.43 -9.71
C ASP A 184 -3.32 -6.52 -10.22
N ASN A 185 -3.00 -5.48 -9.45
CA ASN A 185 -2.02 -4.44 -9.77
C ASN A 185 -2.30 -3.62 -11.05
N ALA A 186 -3.42 -3.84 -11.74
CA ALA A 186 -3.80 -3.05 -12.91
C ALA A 186 -4.38 -1.69 -12.51
N THR A 187 -4.28 -0.71 -13.41
CA THR A 187 -4.82 0.64 -13.24
C THR A 187 -5.80 0.98 -14.36
N ALA A 188 -7.01 1.38 -14.00
CA ALA A 188 -8.02 1.89 -14.91
C ALA A 188 -8.37 3.33 -14.55
N TYR A 189 -8.19 4.26 -15.50
CA TYR A 189 -8.62 5.64 -15.38
C TYR A 189 -9.69 5.95 -16.43
N PHE A 190 -10.93 6.06 -15.99
CA PHE A 190 -12.08 6.26 -16.86
C PHE A 190 -12.69 7.65 -16.63
N ASN A 191 -12.65 8.48 -17.66
CA ASN A 191 -13.20 9.83 -17.64
C ASN A 191 -14.29 9.97 -18.72
N ALA A 192 -15.45 10.46 -18.32
CA ALA A 192 -16.60 10.68 -19.20
C ALA A 192 -17.10 12.13 -19.09
N ILE A 193 -17.06 12.86 -20.21
CA ILE A 193 -17.38 14.30 -20.27
C ILE A 193 -18.88 14.59 -20.27
N ALA A 194 -19.71 13.66 -20.75
CA ALA A 194 -21.17 13.79 -20.77
C ALA A 194 -21.92 12.51 -20.35
N GLY A 195 -21.33 11.34 -20.59
CA GLY A 195 -21.89 10.04 -20.21
C GLY A 195 -21.52 9.61 -18.79
N MET A 196 -21.92 8.39 -18.43
CA MET A 196 -21.41 7.69 -17.25
C MET A 196 -20.04 7.08 -17.53
N THR A 197 -19.34 6.52 -16.54
CA THR A 197 -18.07 5.80 -16.85
C THR A 197 -18.32 4.32 -17.09
N ILE A 198 -19.13 3.68 -16.26
CA ILE A 198 -19.34 2.23 -16.29
C ILE A 198 -20.84 1.96 -16.24
N ASP A 199 -21.35 1.23 -17.22
CA ASP A 199 -22.69 0.63 -17.24
C ASP A 199 -22.55 -0.90 -17.33
N PHE A 200 -23.04 -1.63 -16.33
CA PHE A 200 -22.83 -3.07 -16.27
C PHE A 200 -24.05 -3.89 -15.84
N THR A 201 -24.15 -5.11 -16.34
CA THR A 201 -25.29 -6.01 -16.06
C THR A 201 -24.94 -7.26 -15.26
N GLY A 202 -23.65 -7.56 -15.07
CA GLY A 202 -23.13 -8.68 -14.28
C GLY A 202 -22.30 -8.22 -13.10
N ALA A 203 -20.97 -8.30 -13.21
CA ALA A 203 -20.04 -7.98 -12.12
C ALA A 203 -18.99 -6.95 -12.52
N LEU A 204 -18.69 -6.05 -11.58
CA LEU A 204 -17.49 -5.23 -11.56
C LEU A 204 -16.54 -5.81 -10.50
N ASN A 205 -15.40 -6.35 -10.94
CA ASN A 205 -14.38 -6.90 -10.06
C ASN A 205 -13.13 -6.01 -10.12
N VAL A 206 -12.68 -5.53 -8.96
CA VAL A 206 -11.42 -4.78 -8.83
C VAL A 206 -10.46 -5.63 -8.01
N GLY A 207 -9.38 -6.08 -8.65
CA GLY A 207 -8.39 -6.99 -8.08
C GLY A 207 -7.55 -6.39 -6.94
N THR A 208 -6.73 -7.23 -6.31
CA THR A 208 -5.84 -6.83 -5.22
C THR A 208 -4.80 -5.84 -5.73
N ASN A 209 -4.55 -4.76 -4.97
CA ASN A 209 -3.68 -3.64 -5.37
C ASN A 209 -4.05 -2.96 -6.70
N ALA A 210 -5.18 -3.32 -7.32
CA ALA A 210 -5.66 -2.67 -8.51
C ALA A 210 -6.20 -1.28 -8.18
N THR A 211 -6.21 -0.38 -9.16
CA THR A 211 -6.78 0.96 -9.00
C THR A 211 -7.82 1.21 -10.08
N LEU A 212 -9.03 1.58 -9.67
CA LEU A 212 -10.08 2.07 -10.56
C LEU A 212 -10.42 3.51 -10.17
N THR A 213 -10.11 4.45 -11.05
CA THR A 213 -10.50 5.85 -10.92
C THR A 213 -11.56 6.17 -11.95
N THR A 214 -12.68 6.72 -11.52
CA THR A 214 -13.75 7.18 -12.41
C THR A 214 -14.08 8.65 -12.17
N ARG A 215 -14.24 9.39 -13.27
CA ARG A 215 -14.66 10.79 -13.28
C ARG A 215 -15.79 10.95 -14.28
N SER A 216 -17.01 11.13 -13.78
CA SER A 216 -18.19 11.33 -14.61
C SER A 216 -18.74 12.74 -14.45
N LYS A 217 -19.00 13.40 -15.58
CA LYS A 217 -19.87 14.58 -15.64
C LYS A 217 -21.33 14.22 -15.98
N GLY A 218 -21.58 12.98 -16.38
CA GLY A 218 -22.93 12.46 -16.55
C GLY A 218 -23.67 12.30 -15.22
N PRO A 219 -24.92 11.81 -15.25
CA PRO A 219 -25.72 11.65 -14.04
C PRO A 219 -25.06 10.69 -13.06
N VAL A 220 -24.56 9.55 -13.51
CA VAL A 220 -23.96 8.53 -12.65
C VAL A 220 -22.52 8.25 -13.07
N SER A 221 -21.63 7.88 -12.14
CA SER A 221 -20.31 7.35 -12.53
C SER A 221 -20.37 5.87 -12.86
N ILE A 222 -20.88 5.06 -11.93
CA ILE A 222 -21.06 3.60 -12.09
C ILE A 222 -22.55 3.25 -11.97
N ASN A 223 -23.12 2.70 -13.04
CA ASN A 223 -24.49 2.20 -13.11
C ASN A 223 -24.50 0.68 -13.21
N GLY A 224 -25.25 0.01 -12.33
CA GLY A 224 -25.46 -1.43 -12.35
C GLY A 224 -26.94 -1.80 -12.57
N ALA A 225 -27.19 -2.78 -13.44
CA ALA A 225 -28.51 -3.39 -13.62
C ALA A 225 -28.86 -4.40 -12.50
N ALA A 226 -29.85 -5.26 -12.73
CA ALA A 226 -30.41 -6.12 -11.68
C ALA A 226 -29.46 -7.23 -11.28
N SER A 227 -29.43 -7.54 -9.98
CA SER A 227 -28.57 -8.58 -9.39
C SER A 227 -27.07 -8.39 -9.67
N THR A 228 -26.65 -7.14 -9.92
CA THR A 228 -25.25 -6.80 -10.16
C THR A 228 -24.41 -6.90 -8.89
N LYS A 229 -23.10 -7.10 -9.06
CA LYS A 229 -22.15 -7.15 -7.95
C LYS A 229 -20.95 -6.25 -8.21
N ILE A 230 -20.61 -5.42 -7.23
CA ILE A 230 -19.31 -4.77 -7.16
C ILE A 230 -18.49 -5.53 -6.11
N VAL A 231 -17.38 -6.14 -6.52
CA VAL A 231 -16.42 -6.80 -5.63
C VAL A 231 -15.12 -6.03 -5.69
N ASN A 232 -14.77 -5.37 -4.58
CA ASN A 232 -13.57 -4.55 -4.50
C ASN A 232 -12.55 -5.17 -3.56
N LEU A 233 -11.39 -5.57 -4.09
CA LEU A 233 -10.19 -5.98 -3.36
C LEU A 233 -9.05 -4.95 -3.46
N GLY A 234 -9.25 -3.87 -4.23
CA GLY A 234 -8.25 -2.84 -4.51
C GLY A 234 -8.72 -1.45 -4.10
N ASN A 235 -8.32 -0.44 -4.88
CA ASN A 235 -8.61 0.96 -4.64
C ASN A 235 -9.61 1.49 -5.68
N MET A 236 -10.77 1.94 -5.23
CA MET A 236 -11.78 2.60 -6.06
C MET A 236 -11.92 4.06 -5.66
N ASP A 237 -11.72 4.98 -6.60
CA ASP A 237 -12.00 6.41 -6.45
C ASP A 237 -13.05 6.81 -7.49
N VAL A 238 -14.29 7.01 -7.04
CA VAL A 238 -15.47 7.17 -7.87
C VAL A 238 -16.10 8.52 -7.65
N LYS A 239 -16.13 9.37 -8.68
CA LYS A 239 -16.75 10.69 -8.62
C LYS A 239 -17.75 10.91 -9.74
N SER A 240 -18.94 11.40 -9.37
CA SER A 240 -19.89 12.00 -10.31
C SER A 240 -20.15 13.46 -9.98
N GLU A 241 -20.10 14.32 -11.00
CA GLU A 241 -20.47 15.73 -10.90
C GLU A 241 -21.97 15.96 -11.16
N GLY A 242 -22.68 14.98 -11.72
CA GLY A 242 -24.11 15.08 -12.01
C GLY A 242 -25.01 14.68 -10.84
N GLN A 243 -25.15 13.38 -10.60
CA GLN A 243 -26.06 12.81 -9.59
C GLN A 243 -25.33 11.90 -8.59
N ARG A 244 -25.03 10.65 -8.94
CA ARG A 244 -24.56 9.63 -7.98
C ARG A 244 -23.18 9.12 -8.38
N ALA A 245 -22.33 8.84 -7.41
CA ALA A 245 -21.08 8.13 -7.69
C ALA A 245 -21.41 6.69 -8.14
N ILE A 246 -22.24 5.99 -7.37
CA ILE A 246 -22.64 4.61 -7.65
C ILE A 246 -24.16 4.48 -7.55
N LEU A 247 -24.77 3.92 -8.59
CA LEU A 247 -26.17 3.53 -8.64
C LEU A 247 -26.28 2.07 -9.06
N LEU A 248 -26.69 1.19 -8.15
CA LEU A 248 -27.19 -0.13 -8.52
C LEU A 248 -28.71 0.02 -8.65
N ASN A 249 -29.14 0.28 -9.90
CA ASN A 249 -30.38 0.96 -10.26
C ASN A 249 -31.65 0.12 -10.06
N THR A 250 -31.50 -1.16 -9.78
CA THR A 250 -32.60 -2.13 -9.76
C THR A 250 -32.43 -3.06 -8.58
N SER A 251 -33.14 -4.19 -8.56
CA SER A 251 -33.18 -5.06 -7.39
C SER A 251 -31.92 -5.89 -7.19
N ASN A 252 -31.60 -6.19 -5.93
CA ASN A 252 -30.56 -7.14 -5.49
C ASN A 252 -29.11 -6.81 -5.89
N GLY A 253 -28.82 -5.59 -6.35
CA GLY A 253 -27.45 -5.16 -6.60
C GLY A 253 -26.66 -5.01 -5.29
N SER A 254 -25.43 -5.52 -5.20
CA SER A 254 -24.66 -5.46 -3.94
C SER A 254 -23.22 -4.99 -4.11
N ILE A 255 -22.73 -4.25 -3.12
CA ILE A 255 -21.34 -3.79 -3.01
C ILE A 255 -20.65 -4.57 -1.90
N TYR A 256 -19.48 -5.13 -2.22
CA TYR A 256 -18.62 -5.85 -1.30
C TYR A 256 -17.23 -5.21 -1.27
N ALA A 257 -16.97 -4.37 -0.27
CA ALA A 257 -15.62 -3.88 0.02
C ALA A 257 -14.91 -4.91 0.89
N GLN A 258 -13.92 -5.60 0.30
CA GLN A 258 -13.20 -6.71 0.92
C GLN A 258 -11.98 -6.23 1.71
N LYS A 259 -11.41 -7.12 2.52
CA LYS A 259 -10.20 -6.85 3.31
C LYS A 259 -9.08 -6.23 2.46
N GLY A 260 -8.51 -5.12 2.93
CA GLY A 260 -7.42 -4.41 2.25
C GLY A 260 -7.88 -3.46 1.15
N SER A 261 -9.17 -3.43 0.81
CA SER A 261 -9.71 -2.53 -0.21
C SER A 261 -10.02 -1.14 0.36
N SER A 262 -10.05 -0.15 -0.54
CA SER A 262 -10.56 1.20 -0.30
C SER A 262 -11.59 1.56 -1.37
N LEU A 263 -12.74 2.10 -0.95
CA LEU A 263 -13.74 2.67 -1.83
C LEU A 263 -14.05 4.10 -1.38
N LYS A 264 -13.72 5.07 -2.23
CA LYS A 264 -14.16 6.46 -2.11
C LYS A 264 -15.23 6.77 -3.16
N ALA A 265 -16.39 7.23 -2.72
CA ALA A 265 -17.54 7.58 -3.57
C ALA A 265 -18.00 9.01 -3.29
N VAL A 266 -17.93 9.87 -4.31
CA VAL A 266 -18.23 11.30 -4.18
C VAL A 266 -19.33 11.71 -5.17
N SER A 267 -20.41 12.27 -4.62
CA SER A 267 -21.46 12.94 -5.38
C SER A 267 -21.42 14.45 -5.14
N ALA A 268 -21.37 15.21 -6.24
CA ALA A 268 -21.55 16.66 -6.20
C ALA A 268 -23.04 17.10 -6.23
N SER A 269 -23.98 16.16 -6.32
CA SER A 269 -25.39 16.47 -6.46
C SER A 269 -25.94 17.21 -5.24
N ALA A 270 -26.74 18.25 -5.50
CA ALA A 270 -27.47 18.97 -4.45
C ALA A 270 -28.75 18.24 -3.98
N THR A 271 -29.11 17.13 -4.62
CA THR A 271 -30.31 16.35 -4.30
C THR A 271 -30.00 14.91 -3.95
N GLU A 272 -29.12 14.28 -4.72
CA GLU A 272 -28.93 12.82 -4.70
C GLU A 272 -27.81 12.38 -3.73
N GLU A 273 -27.87 11.11 -3.37
CA GLU A 273 -26.87 10.39 -2.58
C GLU A 273 -25.55 10.12 -3.32
N ALA A 274 -24.52 9.71 -2.57
CA ALA A 274 -23.26 9.23 -3.16
C ALA A 274 -23.42 7.80 -3.70
N ILE A 275 -24.02 6.92 -2.89
CA ILE A 275 -24.22 5.50 -3.20
C ILE A 275 -25.68 5.14 -3.01
N LEU A 276 -26.30 4.53 -4.02
CA LEU A 276 -27.61 3.89 -3.93
C LEU A 276 -27.54 2.44 -4.40
N ALA A 277 -27.96 1.51 -3.53
CA ALA A 277 -28.21 0.11 -3.86
C ALA A 277 -29.71 -0.20 -3.64
N VAL A 278 -30.54 -0.03 -4.68
CA VAL A 278 -32.01 0.08 -4.57
C VAL A 278 -32.64 -1.05 -3.73
N ASP A 279 -32.59 -2.33 -4.11
CA ASP A 279 -32.98 -3.42 -3.19
C ASP A 279 -31.75 -4.23 -2.78
N GLY A 280 -30.68 -3.50 -2.53
CA GLY A 280 -29.33 -4.01 -2.54
C GLY A 280 -28.64 -3.98 -1.19
N ASN A 281 -27.43 -4.52 -1.15
CA ASN A 281 -26.64 -4.56 0.08
C ASN A 281 -25.35 -3.79 -0.06
N ILE A 282 -24.89 -3.22 1.05
CA ILE A 282 -23.58 -2.59 1.17
C ILE A 282 -22.86 -3.28 2.32
N TYR A 283 -21.82 -4.04 1.98
CA TYR A 283 -20.98 -4.77 2.93
C TYR A 283 -19.57 -4.18 2.92
N VAL A 284 -19.14 -3.67 4.06
CA VAL A 284 -17.76 -3.23 4.31
C VAL A 284 -17.15 -4.17 5.32
N GLU A 285 -16.30 -5.07 4.84
CA GLU A 285 -15.73 -6.14 5.65
C GLU A 285 -14.50 -5.67 6.46
N SER A 286 -14.06 -6.51 7.40
CA SER A 286 -12.92 -6.21 8.25
C SER A 286 -11.66 -5.89 7.44
N GLY A 287 -10.99 -4.77 7.75
CA GLY A 287 -9.83 -4.27 7.02
C GLY A 287 -10.14 -3.55 5.71
N ALA A 288 -11.41 -3.36 5.35
CA ALA A 288 -11.82 -2.52 4.21
C ALA A 288 -12.06 -1.07 4.65
N THR A 289 -11.97 -0.14 3.70
CA THR A 289 -12.23 1.29 3.92
C THR A 289 -13.35 1.79 3.01
N LEU A 290 -14.35 2.47 3.57
CA LEU A 290 -15.42 3.15 2.83
C LEU A 290 -15.46 4.64 3.16
N GLU A 291 -15.22 5.49 2.17
CA GLU A 291 -15.48 6.93 2.24
C GLU A 291 -16.61 7.28 1.28
N ALA A 292 -17.67 7.89 1.80
CA ALA A 292 -18.79 8.37 0.99
C ALA A 292 -19.09 9.84 1.32
N GLU A 293 -19.18 10.65 0.28
CA GLU A 293 -19.41 12.10 0.39
C GLU A 293 -20.54 12.53 -0.54
N SER A 294 -21.53 13.23 0.01
CA SER A 294 -22.66 13.78 -0.75
C SER A 294 -22.99 15.21 -0.36
N ASN A 295 -23.62 15.93 -1.28
CA ASN A 295 -24.19 17.27 -1.05
C ASN A 295 -25.72 17.27 -1.19
N GLY A 296 -26.33 16.08 -1.22
CA GLY A 296 -27.74 15.86 -1.48
C GLY A 296 -28.65 16.05 -0.28
N THR A 297 -29.92 16.38 -0.54
CA THR A 297 -30.98 16.37 0.49
C THR A 297 -31.37 14.96 0.93
N LYS A 298 -30.96 13.95 0.17
CA LYS A 298 -31.08 12.53 0.52
C LYS A 298 -29.90 12.03 1.35
N GLY A 299 -30.03 10.85 1.97
CA GLY A 299 -28.93 10.28 2.77
C GLY A 299 -27.69 9.95 1.94
N THR A 300 -26.47 10.01 2.50
CA THR A 300 -25.23 9.81 1.74
C THR A 300 -25.10 8.42 1.14
N ILE A 301 -25.45 7.39 1.91
CA ILE A 301 -25.60 6.03 1.40
C ILE A 301 -27.04 5.54 1.63
N ASN A 302 -27.60 4.92 0.60
CA ASN A 302 -28.92 4.31 0.61
C ASN A 302 -28.84 2.85 0.19
N ALA A 303 -29.58 1.99 0.89
CA ALA A 303 -29.78 0.60 0.51
C ALA A 303 -31.21 0.15 0.82
N GLY A 304 -31.70 -0.85 0.09
CA GLY A 304 -32.97 -1.53 0.39
C GLY A 304 -32.83 -2.90 1.05
N GLY A 305 -31.61 -3.45 1.12
CA GLY A 305 -31.30 -4.74 1.77
C GLY A 305 -30.66 -4.59 3.14
N THR A 306 -29.34 -4.69 3.22
CA THR A 306 -28.56 -4.53 4.46
C THR A 306 -27.41 -3.55 4.26
N ILE A 307 -27.18 -2.70 5.26
CA ILE A 307 -25.93 -1.94 5.40
C ILE A 307 -25.15 -2.55 6.56
N LYS A 308 -23.99 -3.14 6.27
CA LYS A 308 -23.10 -3.71 7.29
C LYS A 308 -21.74 -3.06 7.22
N LEU A 309 -21.35 -2.42 8.31
CA LEU A 309 -20.02 -1.90 8.55
C LEU A 309 -19.39 -2.79 9.61
N ALA A 310 -18.58 -3.77 9.18
CA ALA A 310 -18.10 -4.84 10.02
C ALA A 310 -17.03 -4.38 11.02
N GLN A 311 -16.86 -5.13 12.10
CA GLN A 311 -15.79 -4.87 13.06
C GLN A 311 -14.41 -4.88 12.36
N GLY A 312 -13.62 -3.82 12.57
CA GLY A 312 -12.31 -3.64 11.95
C GLY A 312 -12.33 -3.04 10.54
N SER A 313 -13.50 -2.68 10.01
CA SER A 313 -13.60 -1.77 8.87
C SER A 313 -13.32 -0.33 9.28
N ASN A 314 -12.94 0.50 8.31
CA ASN A 314 -12.86 1.95 8.45
C ASN A 314 -13.94 2.58 7.59
N PHE A 315 -14.68 3.55 8.13
CA PHE A 315 -15.68 4.25 7.33
C PHE A 315 -15.81 5.71 7.70
N SER A 316 -16.10 6.53 6.69
CA SER A 316 -16.44 7.94 6.83
C SER A 316 -17.57 8.25 5.86
N LEU A 317 -18.78 8.47 6.39
CA LEU A 317 -19.97 8.76 5.62
C LEU A 317 -20.39 10.18 5.95
N THR A 318 -20.35 11.07 4.97
CA THR A 318 -20.56 12.51 5.18
C THR A 318 -21.57 13.08 4.19
N ASN A 319 -22.60 13.72 4.73
CA ASN A 319 -23.47 14.61 3.99
C ASN A 319 -23.18 16.06 4.36
N PHE A 320 -22.72 16.83 3.38
CA PHE A 320 -22.45 18.26 3.58
C PHE A 320 -23.72 19.11 3.56
N ASN A 321 -24.85 18.56 3.09
CA ASN A 321 -26.13 19.25 3.11
C ASN A 321 -26.84 19.06 4.44
N SER A 322 -27.29 20.15 5.06
CA SER A 322 -27.96 20.12 6.36
C SER A 322 -29.32 19.41 6.35
N ALA A 323 -29.90 19.12 5.18
CA ALA A 323 -31.10 18.31 5.05
C ALA A 323 -30.81 16.81 4.96
N GLY A 324 -29.66 16.40 4.43
CA GLY A 324 -29.33 15.00 4.19
C GLY A 324 -28.71 14.30 5.40
N ALA A 325 -29.09 13.04 5.63
CA ALA A 325 -28.47 12.19 6.65
C ALA A 325 -27.22 11.47 6.12
N ALA A 326 -26.43 10.84 6.99
CA ALA A 326 -25.32 9.99 6.55
C ALA A 326 -25.81 8.61 6.06
N LEU A 327 -26.78 8.03 6.79
CA LEU A 327 -27.36 6.71 6.54
C LEU A 327 -28.84 6.86 6.20
N ALA A 328 -29.31 6.08 5.24
CA ALA A 328 -30.67 6.12 4.78
C ALA A 328 -31.09 4.82 4.07
N SER A 329 -32.39 4.69 3.78
CA SER A 329 -32.94 3.53 3.07
C SER A 329 -33.83 3.92 1.91
N TYR A 330 -33.76 3.12 0.85
CA TYR A 330 -34.67 3.19 -0.29
C TYR A 330 -34.68 1.83 -0.98
N PRO A 331 -35.84 1.34 -1.46
CA PRO A 331 -37.19 1.83 -1.22
C PRO A 331 -37.81 1.26 0.08
N THR A 332 -37.22 0.21 0.63
CA THR A 332 -37.68 -0.51 1.82
C THR A 332 -36.94 -0.10 3.09
N PRO A 333 -37.47 -0.44 4.28
CA PRO A 333 -36.68 -0.41 5.50
C PRO A 333 -35.45 -1.32 5.37
N VAL A 334 -34.33 -0.90 5.93
CA VAL A 334 -33.03 -1.59 5.83
C VAL A 334 -32.47 -1.83 7.22
N ASP A 335 -31.92 -3.01 7.44
CA ASP A 335 -31.16 -3.30 8.65
C ASP A 335 -29.75 -2.72 8.54
N VAL A 336 -29.36 -1.99 9.57
CA VAL A 336 -28.02 -1.43 9.74
C VAL A 336 -27.31 -2.21 10.83
N ILE A 337 -26.14 -2.75 10.49
CA ILE A 337 -25.19 -3.36 11.43
C ILE A 337 -23.96 -2.48 11.46
N LEU A 338 -23.70 -1.86 12.60
CA LEU A 338 -22.64 -0.88 12.80
C LEU A 338 -21.68 -1.38 13.87
N GLN A 339 -20.50 -1.83 13.45
CA GLN A 339 -19.50 -2.41 14.32
C GLN A 339 -18.15 -1.70 14.18
N SER A 340 -17.45 -1.51 15.30
CA SER A 340 -16.12 -0.90 15.32
C SER A 340 -15.30 -1.42 16.49
N SER A 341 -14.00 -1.64 16.29
CA SER A 341 -13.06 -1.96 17.37
C SER A 341 -12.58 -0.72 18.12
N GLN A 342 -12.73 0.48 17.52
CA GLN A 342 -12.20 1.75 18.04
C GLN A 342 -13.32 2.74 18.44
N GLY A 343 -14.58 2.33 18.28
CA GLY A 343 -15.74 3.18 18.51
C GLY A 343 -16.20 3.89 17.25
N ILE A 344 -17.19 4.77 17.42
CA ILE A 344 -17.71 5.62 16.35
C ILE A 344 -17.84 7.06 16.83
N SER A 345 -17.81 8.00 15.88
CA SER A 345 -18.08 9.42 16.14
C SER A 345 -19.14 9.93 15.16
N THR A 346 -20.03 10.80 15.65
CA THR A 346 -21.12 11.37 14.86
C THR A 346 -21.15 12.89 14.92
N TRP A 347 -21.61 13.50 13.83
CA TRP A 347 -21.92 14.92 13.78
C TRP A 347 -23.38 15.10 13.37
N ASN A 348 -24.04 16.02 14.05
CA ASN A 348 -25.37 16.44 13.62
C ASN A 348 -25.30 17.09 12.23
N ARG A 349 -26.37 16.97 11.45
CA ARG A 349 -26.52 17.68 10.18
C ARG A 349 -26.25 19.18 10.35
N GLY A 350 -25.58 19.77 9.37
CA GLY A 350 -25.15 21.17 9.42
C GLY A 350 -23.91 21.44 10.29
N THR A 351 -23.37 20.43 11.00
CA THR A 351 -22.15 20.57 11.82
C THR A 351 -20.98 19.70 11.34
N VAL A 352 -21.11 19.04 10.19
CA VAL A 352 -20.17 18.00 9.71
C VAL A 352 -18.74 18.49 9.45
N MET A 353 -18.57 19.81 9.28
CA MET A 353 -17.28 20.48 9.10
C MET A 353 -16.62 20.87 10.44
N ASN A 354 -17.32 20.72 11.56
CA ASN A 354 -16.76 21.03 12.86
C ASN A 354 -15.63 20.04 13.17
N PRO A 355 -14.49 20.51 13.73
CA PRO A 355 -13.37 19.64 14.04
C PRO A 355 -13.72 18.58 15.09
N LYS A 356 -14.62 18.91 16.03
CA LYS A 356 -15.07 17.99 17.07
C LYS A 356 -16.42 17.35 16.70
N PRO A 357 -16.61 16.05 16.95
CA PRO A 357 -17.90 15.39 16.80
C PRO A 357 -18.94 15.94 17.78
N THR A 358 -20.21 15.81 17.39
CA THR A 358 -21.33 16.07 18.31
C THR A 358 -21.39 15.02 19.41
N ALA A 359 -21.11 13.76 19.07
CA ALA A 359 -21.03 12.67 20.04
C ALA A 359 -19.96 11.66 19.61
N THR A 360 -19.31 11.06 20.60
CA THR A 360 -18.29 10.02 20.44
C THR A 360 -18.66 8.85 21.33
N TYR A 361 -18.54 7.65 20.77
CA TYR A 361 -18.91 6.39 21.39
C TYR A 361 -17.68 5.47 21.34
N PRO A 362 -16.72 5.65 22.27
CA PRO A 362 -15.41 5.01 22.19
C PRO A 362 -15.45 3.52 22.53
N GLY A 363 -14.38 2.81 22.14
CA GLY A 363 -14.16 1.40 22.48
C GLY A 363 -14.89 0.42 21.57
N MET A 364 -14.97 -0.84 21.98
CA MET A 364 -15.68 -1.86 21.20
C MET A 364 -17.15 -1.48 21.05
N PHE A 365 -17.58 -1.22 19.82
CA PHE A 365 -18.91 -0.73 19.49
C PHE A 365 -19.63 -1.76 18.63
N ASP A 366 -20.86 -2.08 19.02
CA ASP A 366 -21.76 -2.94 18.27
C ASP A 366 -23.18 -2.38 18.39
N ALA A 367 -23.81 -2.10 17.25
CA ALA A 367 -25.19 -1.64 17.18
C ALA A 367 -25.91 -2.26 16.00
N GLN A 368 -27.19 -2.55 16.22
CA GLN A 368 -28.13 -2.98 15.19
C GLN A 368 -29.41 -2.16 15.31
N PHE A 369 -29.93 -1.70 14.18
CA PHE A 369 -31.20 -0.98 14.11
C PHE A 369 -31.74 -1.04 12.68
N THR A 370 -33.06 -0.89 12.53
CA THR A 370 -33.68 -0.76 11.22
C THR A 370 -33.96 0.71 10.94
N ILE A 371 -33.63 1.20 9.74
CA ILE A 371 -33.99 2.55 9.29
C ILE A 371 -34.98 2.50 8.14
N SER A 372 -35.80 3.55 8.00
CA SER A 372 -36.77 3.68 6.92
C SER A 372 -36.83 5.11 6.40
N GLY A 373 -36.62 5.27 5.10
CA GLY A 373 -36.71 6.54 4.37
C GLY A 373 -35.34 7.10 3.96
N TYR A 374 -35.36 7.94 2.92
CA TYR A 374 -34.15 8.47 2.29
C TYR A 374 -33.98 9.98 2.39
N LEU A 375 -34.98 10.67 2.91
CA LEU A 375 -34.98 12.13 3.08
C LEU A 375 -34.57 12.51 4.51
N ASN A 376 -34.70 13.81 4.80
CA ASN A 376 -34.45 14.39 6.11
C ASN A 376 -35.31 13.79 7.26
N SER A 377 -36.35 13.03 6.92
CA SER A 377 -37.32 12.37 7.81
C SER A 377 -37.03 10.89 8.05
N VAL A 378 -35.86 10.37 7.67
CA VAL A 378 -35.47 8.98 7.92
C VAL A 378 -35.73 8.58 9.38
N THR A 379 -36.45 7.49 9.59
CA THR A 379 -36.78 6.98 10.92
C THR A 379 -35.87 5.83 11.30
N GLN A 380 -35.74 5.57 12.60
CA GLN A 380 -35.05 4.40 13.13
C GLN A 380 -35.95 3.68 14.14
N LYS A 381 -35.86 2.37 14.19
CA LYS A 381 -36.54 1.52 15.18
C LYS A 381 -35.62 0.38 15.61
N ASP A 382 -36.02 -0.31 16.67
CA ASP A 382 -35.36 -1.54 17.12
C ASP A 382 -33.87 -1.35 17.40
N LEU A 383 -33.47 -0.15 17.87
CA LEU A 383 -32.08 0.16 18.18
C LEU A 383 -31.60 -0.62 19.41
N ALA A 384 -30.71 -1.57 19.16
CA ALA A 384 -29.94 -2.28 20.16
C ALA A 384 -28.46 -1.91 20.00
N SER A 385 -27.77 -1.70 21.12
CA SER A 385 -26.32 -1.50 21.12
C SER A 385 -25.72 -1.87 22.47
N ASN A 386 -24.45 -2.27 22.45
CA ASN A 386 -23.65 -2.40 23.66
C ASN A 386 -23.30 -1.04 24.31
N ASN A 387 -23.59 0.08 23.64
CA ASN A 387 -23.36 1.44 24.13
C ASN A 387 -24.68 2.15 24.49
N MET A 388 -24.95 2.31 25.79
CA MET A 388 -26.20 2.91 26.29
C MET A 388 -26.36 4.40 25.92
N GLN A 389 -25.26 5.14 25.79
CA GLN A 389 -25.33 6.54 25.34
C GLN A 389 -25.82 6.60 23.89
N PHE A 390 -25.36 5.68 23.03
CA PHE A 390 -25.84 5.56 21.66
C PHE A 390 -27.35 5.24 21.63
N VAL A 391 -27.80 4.25 22.40
CA VAL A 391 -29.23 3.89 22.51
C VAL A 391 -30.09 5.10 22.89
N ASN A 392 -29.65 5.91 23.85
CA ASN A 392 -30.44 7.02 24.38
C ASN A 392 -30.40 8.28 23.50
N SER A 393 -29.30 8.54 22.78
CA SER A 393 -29.05 9.83 22.13
C SER A 393 -29.00 9.77 20.61
N TYR A 394 -28.63 8.63 20.00
CA TYR A 394 -28.42 8.56 18.57
C TYR A 394 -29.74 8.69 17.81
N LYS A 395 -29.74 9.57 16.81
CA LYS A 395 -30.85 9.78 15.88
C LYS A 395 -30.30 9.81 14.45
N THR A 396 -30.66 8.82 13.64
CA THR A 396 -30.29 8.71 12.23
C THR A 396 -30.71 9.96 11.47
N ALA A 397 -31.95 10.44 11.68
CA ALA A 397 -32.48 11.65 11.05
C ALA A 397 -31.64 12.90 11.33
N ALA A 398 -30.98 12.98 12.48
CA ALA A 398 -30.22 14.15 12.89
C ALA A 398 -28.73 14.05 12.51
N THR A 399 -28.24 12.88 12.08
CA THR A 399 -26.82 12.62 11.87
C THR A 399 -26.43 12.87 10.42
N GLY A 400 -25.61 13.90 10.19
CA GLY A 400 -25.08 14.24 8.86
C GLY A 400 -23.74 13.58 8.55
N LYS A 401 -22.98 13.18 9.58
CA LYS A 401 -21.73 12.44 9.40
C LYS A 401 -21.58 11.36 10.46
N ILE A 402 -21.11 10.20 10.03
CA ILE A 402 -20.72 9.10 10.90
C ILE A 402 -19.38 8.53 10.46
N VAL A 403 -18.50 8.29 11.42
CA VAL A 403 -17.18 7.71 11.17
C VAL A 403 -16.91 6.56 12.13
N GLY A 404 -16.08 5.61 11.71
CA GLY A 404 -15.68 4.43 12.48
C GLY A 404 -14.32 3.88 12.05
N GLY A 405 -13.79 2.94 12.83
CA GLY A 405 -12.42 2.46 12.64
C GLY A 405 -11.41 3.59 12.82
N SER A 406 -10.42 3.67 11.94
CA SER A 406 -9.35 4.67 11.97
C SER A 406 -9.83 6.13 11.84
N PHE A 407 -11.07 6.37 11.43
CA PHE A 407 -11.64 7.71 11.34
C PHE A 407 -12.34 8.18 12.62
N ALA A 408 -12.66 7.26 13.54
CA ALA A 408 -13.34 7.58 14.80
C ALA A 408 -12.40 7.77 15.98
N SER A 409 -11.20 7.24 15.88
CA SER A 409 -10.17 7.38 16.91
C SER A 409 -9.82 8.84 17.06
N ASP A 410 -9.98 9.39 18.26
CA ASP A 410 -9.48 10.72 18.57
C ASP A 410 -7.96 10.73 18.32
N GLU A 411 -7.41 11.87 17.89
CA GLU A 411 -5.96 12.04 17.66
C GLU A 411 -5.15 11.57 18.88
N GLN A 412 -5.76 11.70 20.06
CA GLN A 412 -5.27 11.26 21.36
C GLN A 412 -5.13 9.74 21.47
N ASP A 413 -6.12 8.96 21.02
CA ASP A 413 -6.10 7.49 21.11
C ASP A 413 -5.08 6.89 20.15
N VAL A 414 -4.97 7.49 18.95
CA VAL A 414 -3.94 7.14 17.96
C VAL A 414 -2.55 7.43 18.52
N ALA A 415 -2.34 8.61 19.09
CA ALA A 415 -1.07 8.99 19.70
C ALA A 415 -0.72 8.10 20.91
N LYS A 416 -1.69 7.81 21.79
CA LYS A 416 -1.50 6.93 22.94
C LYS A 416 -1.08 5.53 22.54
N SER A 417 -1.75 4.95 21.54
CA SER A 417 -1.42 3.62 21.02
C SER A 417 -0.03 3.57 20.41
N ALA A 418 0.36 4.60 19.64
CA ALA A 418 1.69 4.69 19.06
C ALA A 418 2.79 4.81 20.12
N VAL A 419 2.55 5.60 21.18
CA VAL A 419 3.46 5.74 22.32
C VAL A 419 3.58 4.42 23.08
N ASP A 420 2.47 3.77 23.44
CA ASP A 420 2.47 2.51 24.18
C ASP A 420 3.17 1.38 23.39
N ALA A 421 3.13 1.42 22.05
CA ALA A 421 3.83 0.46 21.19
C ALA A 421 5.37 0.55 21.25
N LEU A 422 5.94 1.67 21.72
CA LEU A 422 7.39 1.84 21.91
C LEU A 422 7.93 1.01 23.07
N PHE A 423 7.08 0.70 24.06
CA PHE A 423 7.46 0.09 25.33
C PHE A 423 7.17 -1.41 25.37
N THR A 424 7.88 -2.13 26.24
CA THR A 424 7.67 -3.57 26.45
C THR A 424 6.31 -3.86 27.09
N ASP A 425 5.83 -2.95 27.94
CA ASP A 425 4.63 -3.09 28.75
C ASP A 425 4.18 -1.71 29.29
N SER A 426 3.09 -1.71 30.05
CA SER A 426 2.47 -0.49 30.60
C SER A 426 3.29 0.22 31.68
N THR A 427 4.34 -0.40 32.24
CA THR A 427 5.22 0.25 33.23
C THR A 427 6.19 1.24 32.58
N LYS A 428 6.39 1.15 31.25
CA LYS A 428 7.26 2.03 30.47
C LYS A 428 8.71 2.07 30.99
N THR A 429 9.15 0.96 31.59
CA THR A 429 10.51 0.80 32.13
C THR A 429 11.51 0.28 31.10
N GLY A 430 11.03 -0.33 30.01
CA GLY A 430 11.84 -0.82 28.89
C GLY A 430 11.20 -0.53 27.53
N ILE A 431 12.03 -0.48 26.49
CA ILE A 431 11.59 -0.34 25.09
C ILE A 431 11.71 -1.67 24.33
N LYS A 432 10.86 -1.86 23.32
CA LYS A 432 10.93 -3.07 22.47
C LYS A 432 12.24 -3.11 21.68
N THR A 433 12.60 -4.30 21.21
CA THR A 433 13.80 -4.49 20.37
C THR A 433 13.73 -3.72 19.06
N ILE A 434 12.53 -3.64 18.48
CA ILE A 434 12.21 -2.91 17.25
C ILE A 434 12.11 -1.39 17.42
N THR A 435 12.14 -0.88 18.66
CA THR A 435 12.05 0.56 18.91
C THR A 435 13.38 1.22 18.53
N ASP A 436 13.35 1.99 17.45
CA ASP A 436 14.45 2.80 16.95
C ASP A 436 14.08 4.29 16.89
N GLN A 437 14.94 5.12 16.30
CA GLN A 437 14.68 6.55 16.21
C GLN A 437 13.48 6.86 15.31
N ALA A 438 13.30 6.12 14.20
CA ALA A 438 12.21 6.35 13.27
C ALA A 438 10.84 6.02 13.91
N ALA A 439 10.78 4.97 14.73
CA ALA A 439 9.59 4.62 15.50
C ALA A 439 9.23 5.73 16.52
N ILE A 440 10.24 6.28 17.23
CA ILE A 440 10.04 7.38 18.18
C ILE A 440 9.57 8.65 17.46
N ASP A 441 10.20 9.01 16.34
CA ASP A 441 9.86 10.21 15.56
C ASP A 441 8.43 10.11 15.00
N ALA A 442 8.03 8.93 14.49
CA ALA A 442 6.67 8.69 14.02
C ALA A 442 5.62 8.83 15.14
N ALA A 443 5.90 8.29 16.34
CA ALA A 443 5.01 8.45 17.48
C ALA A 443 4.93 9.92 17.94
N LYS A 444 6.06 10.64 17.92
CA LYS A 444 6.12 12.07 18.25
C LYS A 444 5.28 12.92 17.28
N ASP A 445 5.31 12.64 15.99
CA ASP A 445 4.50 13.34 14.99
C ASP A 445 2.99 13.16 15.24
N LEU A 446 2.57 12.00 15.75
CA LEU A 446 1.18 11.76 16.17
C LEU A 446 0.83 12.53 17.45
N VAL A 447 1.71 12.50 18.46
CA VAL A 447 1.56 13.29 19.71
C VAL A 447 1.47 14.79 19.40
N ASN A 448 2.18 15.28 18.39
CA ASN A 448 2.12 16.68 17.99
C ASN A 448 0.74 17.12 17.48
N LYS A 449 -0.07 16.20 16.94
CA LYS A 449 -1.42 16.46 16.44
C LYS A 449 -2.48 16.43 17.54
N VAL A 450 -2.17 15.91 18.73
CA VAL A 450 -3.09 15.85 19.88
C VAL A 450 -3.53 17.25 20.29
N SER A 451 -4.84 17.51 20.21
CA SER A 451 -5.43 18.81 20.51
C SER A 451 -5.57 19.09 22.02
N ASP A 452 -5.72 18.06 22.87
CA ASP A 452 -5.77 18.23 24.33
C ASP A 452 -4.37 18.50 24.90
N PRO A 453 -4.12 19.68 25.50
CA PRO A 453 -2.78 20.04 25.96
C PRO A 453 -2.28 19.19 27.14
N THR A 454 -3.20 18.65 27.96
CA THR A 454 -2.84 17.81 29.11
C THR A 454 -2.40 16.43 28.61
N VAL A 455 -3.19 15.82 27.74
CA VAL A 455 -2.85 14.51 27.16
C VAL A 455 -1.60 14.60 26.30
N LYS A 456 -1.46 15.66 25.51
CA LYS A 456 -0.24 15.91 24.72
C LYS A 456 1.00 16.00 25.61
N ALA A 457 0.91 16.72 26.73
CA ALA A 457 2.03 16.85 27.66
C ALA A 457 2.42 15.51 28.30
N ASP A 458 1.45 14.69 28.69
CA ASP A 458 1.73 13.37 29.28
C ASP A 458 2.32 12.39 28.26
N LEU A 459 1.79 12.34 27.04
CA LEU A 459 2.37 11.53 25.96
C LEU A 459 3.77 12.02 25.55
N GLN A 460 4.03 13.32 25.61
CA GLN A 460 5.38 13.85 25.34
C GLN A 460 6.39 13.40 26.40
N LYS A 461 6.01 13.30 27.67
CA LYS A 461 6.89 12.73 28.71
C LYS A 461 7.24 11.27 28.43
N ASP A 462 6.28 10.50 27.92
CA ASP A 462 6.53 9.12 27.51
C ASP A 462 7.46 9.04 26.29
N ILE A 463 7.29 9.92 25.29
CA ILE A 463 8.25 10.04 24.17
C ILE A 463 9.66 10.33 24.68
N ASP A 464 9.81 11.29 25.59
CA ASP A 464 11.10 11.67 26.17
C ASP A 464 11.70 10.50 26.99
N LYS A 465 10.86 9.71 27.65
CA LYS A 465 11.25 8.49 28.36
C LYS A 465 11.75 7.42 27.39
N ALA A 466 11.03 7.16 26.29
CA ALA A 466 11.45 6.21 25.25
C ALA A 466 12.79 6.63 24.62
N GLN A 467 12.97 7.93 24.34
CA GLN A 467 14.23 8.48 23.84
C GLN A 467 15.38 8.23 24.82
N SER A 468 15.18 8.52 26.10
CA SER A 468 16.19 8.29 27.14
C SER A 468 16.58 6.81 27.25
N LEU A 469 15.61 5.89 27.13
CA LEU A 469 15.86 4.45 27.13
C LEU A 469 16.62 3.99 25.87
N LEU A 470 16.31 4.55 24.70
CA LEU A 470 17.02 4.26 23.46
C LEU A 470 18.47 4.74 23.53
N ASP A 471 18.71 5.94 24.07
CA ASP A 471 20.04 6.50 24.24
C ASP A 471 20.86 5.68 25.25
N ALA A 472 20.25 5.26 26.36
CA ALA A 472 20.88 4.36 27.33
C ALA A 472 21.24 3.00 26.70
N LYS A 473 20.36 2.42 25.86
CA LYS A 473 20.61 1.18 25.12
C LYS A 473 21.78 1.33 24.15
N LYS A 474 21.84 2.45 23.40
CA LYS A 474 22.97 2.77 22.51
C LYS A 474 24.27 2.94 23.28
N ALA A 475 24.26 3.65 24.41
CA ALA A 475 25.42 3.84 25.25
C ALA A 475 25.93 2.53 25.86
N ALA A 476 25.05 1.66 26.35
CA ALA A 476 25.40 0.34 26.86
C ALA A 476 26.03 -0.55 25.77
N THR A 477 25.47 -0.52 24.56
CA THR A 477 26.00 -1.25 23.41
C THR A 477 27.40 -0.75 23.03
N ALA A 478 27.60 0.57 23.01
CA ALA A 478 28.90 1.17 22.73
C ALA A 478 29.95 0.86 23.83
N ALA A 479 29.55 0.91 25.10
CA ALA A 479 30.41 0.56 26.23
C ALA A 479 30.83 -0.92 26.19
N GLU A 480 29.90 -1.81 25.85
CA GLU A 480 30.23 -3.23 25.68
C GLU A 480 31.16 -3.47 24.48
N LYS A 481 30.92 -2.79 23.35
CA LYS A 481 31.84 -2.86 22.20
C LYS A 481 33.25 -2.39 22.56
N ALA A 482 33.38 -1.32 23.35
CA ALA A 482 34.67 -0.82 23.81
C ALA A 482 35.40 -1.83 24.71
N LYS A 483 34.67 -2.55 25.59
CA LYS A 483 35.24 -3.64 26.39
C LYS A 483 35.71 -4.80 25.51
N GLN A 484 34.91 -5.20 24.52
CA GLN A 484 35.28 -6.24 23.56
C GLN A 484 36.53 -5.86 22.78
N ASP A 485 36.62 -4.63 22.28
CA ASP A 485 37.78 -4.14 21.54
C ASP A 485 39.05 -4.07 22.40
N ALA A 486 38.92 -3.62 23.66
CA ALA A 486 40.04 -3.59 24.60
C ALA A 486 40.53 -5.01 24.94
N ALA A 487 39.61 -5.94 25.19
CA ALA A 487 39.94 -7.33 25.48
C ALA A 487 40.55 -8.05 24.27
N LEU A 488 39.98 -7.86 23.07
CA LEU A 488 40.52 -8.38 21.81
C LEU A 488 41.93 -7.88 21.56
N LYS A 489 42.16 -6.56 21.72
CA LYS A 489 43.50 -5.98 21.58
C LYS A 489 44.49 -6.60 22.56
N ALA A 490 44.13 -6.67 23.84
CA ALA A 490 45.01 -7.20 24.88
C ALA A 490 45.37 -8.69 24.65
N VAL A 491 44.38 -9.51 24.27
CA VAL A 491 44.63 -10.93 23.93
C VAL A 491 45.52 -11.05 22.70
N ASN A 492 45.24 -10.30 21.64
CA ASN A 492 46.05 -10.30 20.42
C ASN A 492 47.50 -9.92 20.69
N GLU A 493 47.76 -8.93 21.54
CA GLU A 493 49.10 -8.44 21.90
C GLU A 493 49.94 -9.46 22.68
N LEU A 494 49.36 -10.54 23.21
CA LEU A 494 50.12 -11.66 23.79
C LEU A 494 50.89 -12.47 22.74
N PHE A 495 50.44 -12.43 21.48
CA PHE A 495 50.94 -13.25 20.40
C PHE A 495 51.89 -12.51 19.44
N ASN A 496 52.70 -13.27 18.73
CA ASN A 496 53.50 -12.75 17.62
C ASN A 496 52.57 -12.17 16.55
N SER A 497 53.03 -11.08 15.91
CA SER A 497 52.24 -10.32 14.93
C SER A 497 50.88 -9.81 15.44
N ASN A 498 50.68 -9.75 16.76
CA ASN A 498 49.44 -9.34 17.41
C ASN A 498 48.23 -10.18 16.95
N THR A 499 48.40 -11.50 16.82
CA THR A 499 47.31 -12.40 16.45
C THR A 499 47.52 -13.82 16.97
N PRO A 500 46.47 -14.47 17.53
CA PRO A 500 46.54 -15.85 18.02
C PRO A 500 46.79 -16.87 16.91
N LEU A 501 46.58 -16.50 15.64
CA LEU A 501 46.80 -17.38 14.49
C LEU A 501 48.27 -17.82 14.31
N THR A 502 49.22 -17.07 14.88
CA THR A 502 50.64 -17.47 14.83
C THR A 502 50.95 -18.65 15.75
N ASP A 503 50.05 -18.95 16.69
CA ASP A 503 50.22 -19.95 17.74
C ASP A 503 51.57 -19.84 18.49
N ALA A 504 52.09 -18.62 18.59
CA ALA A 504 53.35 -18.30 19.22
C ALA A 504 53.23 -17.00 20.01
N ILE A 505 53.59 -17.03 21.30
CA ILE A 505 53.60 -15.83 22.15
C ILE A 505 54.86 -14.98 21.90
N LYS A 506 54.78 -13.68 22.22
CA LYS A 506 55.95 -12.79 22.16
C LYS A 506 57.02 -13.20 23.18
N PRO A 507 58.29 -12.87 22.94
CA PRO A 507 59.35 -13.04 23.95
C PRO A 507 59.03 -12.29 25.26
N THR A 508 58.36 -11.14 25.16
CA THR A 508 57.96 -10.28 26.28
C THR A 508 56.67 -10.72 26.98
N THR A 509 55.95 -11.71 26.45
CA THR A 509 54.74 -12.23 27.11
C THR A 509 55.16 -13.02 28.35
N ASP A 510 54.64 -12.59 29.50
CA ASP A 510 54.83 -13.17 30.83
C ASP A 510 53.47 -13.34 31.55
N GLN A 511 53.49 -13.83 32.79
CA GLN A 511 52.27 -14.08 33.55
C GLN A 511 51.50 -12.78 33.83
N ALA A 512 52.20 -11.67 34.07
CA ALA A 512 51.57 -10.39 34.34
C ALA A 512 50.80 -9.86 33.12
N ALA A 513 51.33 -10.06 31.91
CA ALA A 513 50.64 -9.72 30.67
C ALA A 513 49.37 -10.56 30.46
N ILE A 514 49.43 -11.87 30.75
CA ILE A 514 48.26 -12.76 30.65
C ILE A 514 47.19 -12.38 31.68
N ASP A 515 47.58 -12.11 32.93
CA ASP A 515 46.65 -11.73 33.99
C ASP A 515 45.97 -10.39 33.69
N ALA A 516 46.68 -9.43 33.09
CA ALA A 516 46.12 -8.16 32.62
C ALA A 516 45.08 -8.36 31.51
N ALA A 517 45.37 -9.20 30.51
CA ALA A 517 44.41 -9.55 29.46
C ALA A 517 43.18 -10.28 30.02
N LYS A 518 43.38 -11.18 30.98
CA LYS A 518 42.30 -11.90 31.69
C LYS A 518 41.33 -10.96 32.38
N ALA A 519 41.82 -9.92 33.04
CA ALA A 519 40.96 -8.93 33.70
C ALA A 519 40.02 -8.23 32.70
N LEU A 520 40.51 -7.90 31.50
CA LEU A 520 39.71 -7.28 30.45
C LEU A 520 38.68 -8.26 29.85
N VAL A 521 39.08 -9.50 29.56
CA VAL A 521 38.16 -10.55 29.08
C VAL A 521 37.05 -10.82 30.10
N ASN A 522 37.37 -10.79 31.41
CA ASN A 522 36.37 -10.96 32.45
C ASN A 522 35.33 -9.84 32.50
N ALA A 523 35.68 -8.62 32.07
CA ALA A 523 34.79 -7.47 32.04
C ALA A 523 33.81 -7.45 30.85
N VAL A 524 34.10 -8.22 29.79
CA VAL A 524 33.20 -8.44 28.63
C VAL A 524 31.94 -9.17 29.08
N THR A 525 30.78 -8.69 28.66
CA THR A 525 29.48 -9.27 29.03
C THR A 525 28.86 -10.11 27.92
N ASP A 526 29.23 -9.91 26.66
CA ASP A 526 28.80 -10.80 25.57
C ASP A 526 29.43 -12.21 25.77
N PRO A 527 28.60 -13.25 25.99
CA PRO A 527 29.12 -14.58 26.32
C PRO A 527 29.86 -15.24 25.16
N THR A 528 29.49 -14.94 23.92
CA THR A 528 30.10 -15.53 22.73
C THR A 528 31.48 -14.93 22.50
N VAL A 529 31.58 -13.60 22.54
CA VAL A 529 32.86 -12.90 22.40
C VAL A 529 33.79 -13.25 23.57
N LYS A 530 33.26 -13.27 24.80
CA LYS A 530 34.02 -13.67 25.98
C LYS A 530 34.58 -15.09 25.86
N ALA A 531 33.78 -16.05 25.40
CA ALA A 531 34.23 -17.44 25.23
C ALA A 531 35.33 -17.55 24.18
N ALA A 532 35.21 -16.85 23.05
CA ALA A 532 36.23 -16.81 22.00
C ALA A 532 37.56 -16.24 22.54
N LEU A 533 37.50 -15.08 23.21
CA LEU A 533 38.68 -14.46 23.80
C LEU A 533 39.31 -15.30 24.92
N GLN A 534 38.49 -15.99 25.74
CA GLN A 534 38.98 -16.87 26.79
C GLN A 534 39.72 -18.09 26.22
N LYS A 535 39.29 -18.62 25.07
CA LYS A 535 39.98 -19.71 24.39
C LYS A 535 41.39 -19.29 23.96
N ASP A 536 41.51 -18.13 23.32
CA ASP A 536 42.81 -17.61 22.89
C ASP A 536 43.71 -17.26 24.09
N LEU A 537 43.13 -16.73 25.16
CA LEU A 537 43.84 -16.46 26.41
C LEU A 537 44.38 -17.74 27.07
N ASN A 538 43.57 -18.80 27.12
CA ASN A 538 44.02 -20.11 27.63
C ASN A 538 45.16 -20.66 26.77
N ARG A 539 45.08 -20.48 25.44
CA ARG A 539 46.14 -20.90 24.54
C ARG A 539 47.45 -20.14 24.78
N ALA A 540 47.38 -18.84 25.04
CA ALA A 540 48.56 -18.05 25.43
C ALA A 540 49.19 -18.56 26.72
N GLN A 541 48.38 -18.97 27.71
CA GLN A 541 48.87 -19.55 28.97
C GLN A 541 49.60 -20.87 28.73
N GLU A 542 49.02 -21.78 27.96
CA GLU A 542 49.67 -23.06 27.60
C GLU A 542 51.05 -22.86 26.95
N LEU A 543 51.15 -21.88 26.04
CA LEU A 543 52.40 -21.54 25.37
C LEU A 543 53.43 -20.93 26.33
N LEU A 544 53.00 -20.12 27.31
CA LEU A 544 53.88 -19.57 28.33
C LEU A 544 54.42 -20.67 29.26
N ASP A 545 53.56 -21.57 29.69
CA ASP A 545 53.94 -22.70 30.55
C ASP A 545 54.95 -23.60 29.82
N ALA A 546 54.72 -23.89 28.53
CA ALA A 546 55.65 -24.64 27.70
C ALA A 546 57.01 -23.93 27.53
N LYS A 547 57.01 -22.61 27.30
CA LYS A 547 58.22 -21.77 27.22
C LYS A 547 59.02 -21.83 28.52
N ASN A 548 58.35 -21.71 29.66
CA ASN A 548 59.00 -21.76 30.98
C ASN A 548 59.55 -23.15 31.28
N ALA A 549 58.81 -24.22 30.96
CA ALA A 549 59.28 -25.60 31.12
C ALA A 549 60.50 -25.89 30.23
N ALA A 550 60.50 -25.43 28.98
CA ALA A 550 61.64 -25.57 28.07
C ALA A 550 62.87 -24.81 28.57
N ALA A 551 62.70 -23.59 29.10
CA ALA A 551 63.79 -22.82 29.69
C ALA A 551 64.38 -23.51 30.92
N ALA A 552 63.54 -24.04 31.81
CA ALA A 552 63.98 -24.81 32.97
C ALA A 552 64.73 -26.09 32.59
N ALA A 553 64.27 -26.82 31.57
CA ALA A 553 64.94 -28.01 31.06
C ALA A 553 66.30 -27.69 30.43
N ALA A 554 66.40 -26.59 29.67
CA ALA A 554 67.66 -26.12 29.08
C ALA A 554 68.67 -25.72 30.15
N GLU A 555 68.22 -25.05 31.21
CA GLU A 555 69.07 -24.69 32.35
C GLU A 555 69.55 -25.93 33.10
N LYS A 556 68.66 -26.90 33.38
CA LYS A 556 69.05 -28.19 33.96
C LYS A 556 70.07 -28.93 33.11
N ALA A 557 69.92 -28.94 31.77
CA ALA A 557 70.88 -29.56 30.87
C ALA A 557 72.26 -28.89 30.91
N LYS A 558 72.31 -27.55 31.03
CA LYS A 558 73.57 -26.81 31.24
C LYS A 558 74.21 -27.17 32.57
N GLN A 559 73.42 -27.26 33.65
CA GLN A 559 73.91 -27.67 34.97
C GLN A 559 74.44 -29.10 34.96
N ASP A 560 73.72 -30.04 34.33
CA ASP A 560 74.15 -31.43 34.17
C ASP A 560 75.43 -31.54 33.32
N ALA A 561 75.56 -30.76 32.24
CA ALA A 561 76.78 -30.71 31.42
C ALA A 561 77.98 -30.10 32.16
N ALA A 562 77.77 -29.02 32.91
CA ALA A 562 78.80 -28.39 33.73
C ALA A 562 79.28 -29.34 34.86
N ARG A 563 78.34 -30.05 35.50
CA ARG A 563 78.65 -31.09 36.49
C ARG A 563 79.49 -32.21 35.88
N LYS A 564 79.07 -32.75 34.73
CA LYS A 564 79.83 -33.79 34.02
C LYS A 564 81.26 -33.34 33.68
N ALA A 565 81.42 -32.12 33.16
CA ALA A 565 82.75 -31.56 32.83
C ALA A 565 83.63 -31.36 34.07
N ALA A 566 83.03 -31.05 35.23
CA ALA A 566 83.74 -30.96 36.50
C ALA A 566 84.16 -32.35 37.01
N ASP A 567 83.28 -33.35 36.92
CA ASP A 567 83.54 -34.73 37.37
C ASP A 567 84.70 -35.38 36.56
N GLU A 568 84.81 -35.10 35.25
CA GLU A 568 85.87 -35.59 34.36
C GLU A 568 87.29 -35.06 34.67
N LEU A 569 87.44 -34.09 35.59
CA LEU A 569 88.75 -33.59 36.04
C LEU A 569 89.43 -34.48 37.10
N PHE A 570 88.74 -35.48 37.66
CA PHE A 570 89.21 -36.34 38.75
C PHE A 570 89.50 -37.78 38.29
N ASN A 571 90.50 -38.46 38.90
CA ASN A 571 90.80 -39.87 38.61
C ASN A 571 89.59 -40.76 38.99
N ASN A 572 89.08 -41.53 38.02
CA ASN A 572 87.83 -42.32 38.07
C ASN A 572 86.50 -41.52 37.91
N ASN A 573 86.56 -40.27 37.45
CA ASN A 573 85.39 -39.43 37.11
C ASN A 573 84.41 -39.17 38.27
N THR A 574 84.93 -39.02 39.48
CA THR A 574 84.17 -38.56 40.66
C THR A 574 85.04 -37.61 41.47
N PRO A 575 84.51 -36.45 41.91
CA PRO A 575 85.21 -35.50 42.77
C PRO A 575 85.82 -36.11 44.04
#